data_AF-A0A7Y5L6N8-F1
#
_entry.id   AF-A0A7Y5L6N8-F1
#
_cell.length_a   1.000
_cell.length_b   1.000
_cell.length_c   1.000
_cell.angle_alpha   90.00
_cell.angle_beta   90.00
_cell.angle_gamma   90.00
#
_symmetry.space_group_name_H-M   'P 1'
#
loop_
_entity.id
_entity.type
_entity.pdbx_description
1 polymer ?
#
loop_
_entity_poly.entity_id
_entity_poly.type
_entity_poly.pdbx_seq_one_letter_code
_entity_poly.pdbx_strand_id
1 'polypeptide(L)'
;MAEARRARQEAEEARLAAKEAEERIRDLEAQLAERLKMAEEIVKQSQGKLTIEQQPGGNIKLTMRDTTNMINFDFDKSVIRRDMFPILYDVTRILKEIYSDSPVGISGHCDNIGTDEYNIKLAERRINSVIRFLVEQGISSSRFFNPIPYGEWMPLNDNSTEANRFRNRRVEFLIYTGENKPELPRASKIEQVYVLGDTVNVVGNGYFPTFTTDLLRDPTRLVIKFSKMYIADPLTVEVNRGTVQRARLGYHPEDASTWIVLDMLEAVQPEIVSSGKTLKIVTNRIAGSAGRSGGL
;
A
#
# COMPACT_ATOMS: atom_id res chain seq x y z
N MET A 1 1.70 -53.11 16.14
CA MET A 1 3.14 -53.16 15.83
C MET A 1 3.49 -52.32 14.60
N ALA A 2 2.85 -52.52 13.44
CA ALA A 2 3.14 -51.74 12.22
C ALA A 2 2.80 -50.24 12.34
N GLU A 3 1.65 -49.92 12.95
CA GLU A 3 1.20 -48.53 13.15
C GLU A 3 2.11 -47.72 14.07
N ALA A 4 2.58 -48.32 15.17
CA ALA A 4 3.55 -47.71 16.08
C ALA A 4 4.93 -47.46 15.45
N ARG A 5 5.34 -48.30 14.47
CA ARG A 5 6.59 -48.11 13.73
C ARG A 5 6.48 -46.97 12.71
N ARG A 6 5.35 -46.88 12.01
CA ARG A 6 5.04 -45.79 11.07
C ARG A 6 4.97 -44.44 11.79
N ALA A 7 4.26 -44.37 12.91
CA ALA A 7 4.18 -43.15 13.72
C ALA A 7 5.55 -42.68 14.25
N ARG A 8 6.45 -43.62 14.60
CA ARG A 8 7.83 -43.28 15.00
C ARG A 8 8.67 -42.76 13.83
N GLN A 9 8.54 -43.36 12.64
CA GLN A 9 9.25 -42.90 11.44
C GLN A 9 8.76 -41.50 11.02
N GLU A 10 7.44 -41.28 10.98
CA GLU A 10 6.86 -39.97 10.67
C GLU A 10 7.30 -38.90 11.69
N ALA A 11 7.37 -39.25 12.98
CA ALA A 11 7.86 -38.34 14.01
C ALA A 11 9.37 -38.04 13.89
N GLU A 12 10.18 -39.02 13.48
CA GLU A 12 11.62 -38.86 13.26
C GLU A 12 11.90 -38.01 12.01
N GLU A 13 11.18 -38.26 10.91
CA GLU A 13 11.22 -37.44 9.69
C GLU A 13 10.77 -36.00 9.97
N ALA A 14 9.67 -35.81 10.69
CA ALA A 14 9.20 -34.48 11.07
C ALA A 14 10.22 -33.74 11.96
N ARG A 15 10.90 -34.45 12.86
CA ARG A 15 11.95 -33.88 13.69
C ARG A 15 13.19 -33.50 12.89
N LEU A 16 13.59 -34.32 11.92
CA LEU A 16 14.72 -34.01 11.04
C LEU A 16 14.40 -32.81 10.15
N ALA A 17 13.22 -32.78 9.54
CA ALA A 17 12.75 -31.66 8.74
C ALA A 17 12.64 -30.35 9.56
N ALA A 18 12.18 -30.43 10.81
CA ALA A 18 12.15 -29.28 11.71
C ALA A 18 13.56 -28.74 11.99
N LYS A 19 14.53 -29.64 12.22
CA LYS A 19 15.93 -29.25 12.45
C LYS A 19 16.56 -28.60 11.22
N GLU A 20 16.35 -29.16 10.04
CA GLU A 20 16.83 -28.58 8.77
C GLU A 20 16.18 -27.22 8.50
N ALA A 21 14.88 -27.06 8.82
CA ALA A 21 14.19 -25.79 8.71
C ALA A 21 14.76 -24.74 9.68
N GLU A 22 15.04 -25.12 10.94
CA GLU A 22 15.68 -24.25 11.93
C GLU A 22 17.08 -23.80 11.49
N GLU A 23 17.90 -24.71 10.97
CA GLU A 23 19.24 -24.39 10.45
C GLU A 23 19.15 -23.44 9.25
N ARG A 24 18.23 -23.68 8.31
CA ARG A 24 17.99 -22.80 7.17
C ARG A 24 17.51 -21.41 7.57
N ILE A 25 16.65 -21.30 8.58
CA ILE A 25 16.18 -20.02 9.12
C ILE A 25 17.36 -19.26 9.73
N ARG A 26 18.20 -19.92 10.51
CA ARG A 26 19.39 -19.31 11.12
C ARG A 26 20.36 -18.77 10.08
N ASP A 27 20.62 -19.53 9.03
CA ASP A 27 21.50 -19.11 7.94
C ASP A 27 20.92 -17.91 7.18
N LEU A 28 19.61 -17.93 6.92
CA LEU A 28 18.91 -16.81 6.29
C LEU A 28 18.98 -15.54 7.16
N GLU A 29 18.73 -15.66 8.47
CA GLU A 29 18.83 -14.55 9.42
C GLU A 29 20.24 -13.97 9.46
N ALA A 30 21.28 -14.82 9.44
CA ALA A 30 22.67 -14.38 9.39
C ALA A 30 23.00 -13.61 8.10
N GLN A 31 22.55 -14.11 6.94
CA GLN A 31 22.72 -13.44 5.66
C GLN A 31 21.99 -12.09 5.61
N LEU A 32 20.76 -12.03 6.13
CA LEU A 32 19.99 -10.79 6.21
C LEU A 32 20.67 -9.77 7.13
N ALA A 33 21.21 -10.21 8.27
CA ALA A 33 21.96 -9.34 9.18
C ALA A 33 23.25 -8.79 8.55
N GLU A 34 23.95 -9.60 7.75
CA GLU A 34 25.15 -9.14 7.02
C GLU A 34 24.79 -8.11 5.94
N ARG A 35 23.76 -8.38 5.14
CA ARG A 35 23.23 -7.44 4.14
C ARG A 35 22.78 -6.13 4.78
N LEU A 36 22.11 -6.19 5.94
CA LEU A 36 21.71 -5.01 6.69
C LEU A 36 22.91 -4.18 7.13
N LYS A 37 23.95 -4.79 7.70
CA LYS A 37 25.18 -4.08 8.08
C LYS A 37 25.85 -3.39 6.90
N MET A 38 25.94 -4.05 5.75
CA MET A 38 26.50 -3.44 4.54
C MET A 38 25.68 -2.22 4.10
N ALA A 39 24.35 -2.32 4.18
CA ALA A 39 23.47 -1.22 3.80
C ALA A 39 23.55 -0.06 4.80
N GLU A 40 23.64 -0.34 6.10
CA GLU A 40 23.84 0.66 7.15
C GLU A 40 25.14 1.45 6.97
N GLU A 41 26.22 0.79 6.55
CA GLU A 41 27.50 1.46 6.30
C GLU A 41 27.41 2.43 5.10
N ILE A 42 26.70 2.04 4.05
CA ILE A 42 26.39 2.95 2.92
C ILE A 42 25.55 4.14 3.42
N VAL A 43 24.50 3.86 4.20
CA VAL A 43 23.58 4.89 4.73
C VAL A 43 24.31 5.85 5.66
N LYS A 44 25.28 5.40 6.45
CA LYS A 44 26.10 6.24 7.33
C LYS A 44 26.91 7.28 6.57
N GLN A 45 27.35 6.96 5.36
CA GLN A 45 28.08 7.89 4.47
C GLN A 45 27.19 9.02 3.94
N SER A 46 25.86 8.84 3.97
CA SER A 46 24.88 9.81 3.45
C SER A 46 24.69 11.07 4.32
N GLN A 47 25.38 11.17 5.47
CA GLN A 47 25.26 12.29 6.41
C GLN A 47 23.82 12.54 6.90
N GLY A 48 23.02 11.48 7.04
CA GLY A 48 21.65 11.53 7.54
C GLY A 48 20.58 11.85 6.49
N LYS A 49 20.99 11.99 5.21
CA LYS A 49 20.05 12.21 4.09
C LYS A 49 19.36 10.92 3.61
N LEU A 50 19.97 9.79 3.90
CA LEU A 50 19.35 8.48 3.79
C LEU A 50 19.21 7.91 5.20
N THR A 51 18.07 7.30 5.50
CA THR A 51 17.90 6.51 6.70
C THR A 51 17.42 5.11 6.35
N ILE A 52 17.79 4.15 7.18
CA ILE A 52 17.42 2.75 7.06
C ILE A 52 16.74 2.30 8.35
N GLU A 53 15.65 1.56 8.21
CA GLU A 53 14.89 1.02 9.33
C GLU A 53 14.45 -0.40 8.98
N GLN A 54 14.72 -1.36 9.88
CA GLN A 54 14.20 -2.71 9.75
C GLN A 54 12.70 -2.72 10.09
N GLN A 55 11.91 -3.34 9.23
CA GLN A 55 10.47 -3.49 9.35
C GLN A 55 10.13 -4.93 9.77
N PRO A 56 8.90 -5.19 10.23
CA PRO A 56 8.42 -6.55 10.48
C PRO A 56 8.65 -7.49 9.29
N GLY A 57 8.97 -8.74 9.58
CA GLY A 57 9.27 -9.76 8.56
C GLY A 57 10.63 -9.60 7.88
N GLY A 58 11.52 -8.76 8.43
CA GLY A 58 12.89 -8.57 7.96
C GLY A 58 13.06 -7.50 6.88
N ASN A 59 11.96 -7.01 6.31
CA ASN A 59 11.96 -6.01 5.25
C ASN A 59 12.71 -4.74 5.65
N ILE A 60 13.27 -4.03 4.67
CA ILE A 60 14.11 -2.85 4.93
C ILE A 60 13.45 -1.62 4.34
N LYS A 61 13.17 -0.63 5.17
CA LYS A 61 12.67 0.67 4.73
C LYS A 61 13.84 1.64 4.58
N LEU A 62 14.07 2.09 3.36
CA LEU A 62 14.95 3.24 3.09
C LEU A 62 14.10 4.50 2.96
N THR A 63 14.47 5.54 3.69
CA THR A 63 13.80 6.84 3.56
C THR A 63 14.80 7.87 3.09
N MET A 64 14.56 8.42 1.91
CA MET A 64 15.29 9.60 1.45
C MET A 64 14.67 10.83 2.10
N ARG A 65 15.41 11.44 3.02
CA ARG A 65 15.03 12.65 3.73
C ARG A 65 16.07 13.72 3.47
N ASP A 66 15.66 14.95 3.20
CA ASP A 66 16.57 16.07 3.40
C ASP A 66 16.31 16.60 4.82
N THR A 67 17.34 16.70 5.65
CA THR A 67 17.25 17.27 7.01
C THR A 67 17.70 18.72 7.07
N THR A 68 18.30 19.24 6.00
CA THR A 68 19.08 20.49 6.08
C THR A 68 18.92 21.44 4.89
N ASN A 69 18.40 21.01 3.73
CA ASN A 69 18.14 21.89 2.58
C ASN A 69 16.91 21.49 1.75
N MET A 70 16.33 22.43 1.01
CA MET A 70 15.06 22.29 0.28
C MET A 70 14.96 21.04 -0.62
N ILE A 71 14.32 19.97 -0.12
CA ILE A 71 13.57 18.87 -0.80
C ILE A 71 14.36 18.02 -1.82
N ASN A 72 13.99 16.73 -1.97
CA ASN A 72 14.37 15.87 -3.11
C ASN A 72 14.06 16.50 -4.52
N PHE A 73 13.16 17.48 -4.56
CA PHE A 73 12.60 18.18 -5.72
C PHE A 73 12.19 19.60 -5.30
N ASP A 74 12.50 20.68 -6.02
CA ASP A 74 12.03 22.02 -5.61
C ASP A 74 10.49 22.09 -5.44
N PHE A 75 10.00 23.14 -4.75
CA PHE A 75 8.56 23.38 -4.61
C PHE A 75 7.88 23.35 -5.99
N ASP A 76 6.79 22.58 -6.11
CA ASP A 76 6.07 22.32 -7.37
C ASP A 76 6.95 21.77 -8.52
N LYS A 77 8.01 21.03 -8.19
CA LYS A 77 8.81 20.32 -9.20
C LYS A 77 8.80 18.81 -8.98
N SER A 78 8.96 18.11 -10.10
CA SER A 78 9.24 16.68 -10.18
C SER A 78 10.61 16.39 -10.81
N VAL A 79 11.45 17.41 -11.02
CA VAL A 79 12.83 17.24 -11.48
C VAL A 79 13.75 16.99 -10.27
N ILE A 80 14.43 15.86 -10.27
CA ILE A 80 15.39 15.49 -9.20
C ILE A 80 16.50 16.55 -9.17
N ARG A 81 16.77 17.09 -7.99
CA ARG A 81 17.85 18.07 -7.85
C ARG A 81 19.23 17.43 -7.90
N ARG A 82 20.22 18.20 -8.35
CA ARG A 82 21.58 17.70 -8.55
C ARG A 82 22.26 17.26 -7.25
N ASP A 83 21.97 17.94 -6.14
CA ASP A 83 22.49 17.62 -4.80
C ASP A 83 21.95 16.31 -4.23
N MET A 84 20.92 15.73 -4.85
CA MET A 84 20.32 14.45 -4.46
C MET A 84 20.89 13.26 -5.23
N PHE A 85 21.60 13.48 -6.34
CA PHE A 85 22.21 12.39 -7.09
C PHE A 85 23.14 11.51 -6.24
N PRO A 86 24.01 12.05 -5.35
CA PRO A 86 24.81 11.20 -4.45
C PRO A 86 23.96 10.22 -3.63
N ILE A 87 22.82 10.68 -3.11
CA ILE A 87 21.91 9.84 -2.32
C ILE A 87 21.23 8.79 -3.19
N LEU A 88 20.82 9.15 -4.41
CA LEU A 88 20.26 8.19 -5.35
C LEU A 88 21.30 7.17 -5.83
N TYR A 89 22.58 7.54 -5.91
CA TYR A 89 23.66 6.59 -6.15
C TYR A 89 23.85 5.64 -4.97
N ASP A 90 23.74 6.12 -3.73
CA ASP A 90 23.74 5.24 -2.55
C ASP A 90 22.56 4.26 -2.56
N VAL A 91 21.36 4.73 -2.88
CA VAL A 91 20.17 3.87 -3.06
C VAL A 91 20.42 2.87 -4.19
N THR A 92 20.98 3.31 -5.32
CA THR A 92 21.33 2.43 -6.45
C THR A 92 22.31 1.35 -6.01
N ARG A 93 23.36 1.71 -5.26
CA ARG A 93 24.37 0.79 -4.74
C ARG A 93 23.73 -0.26 -3.82
N ILE A 94 22.89 0.17 -2.88
CA ILE A 94 22.15 -0.75 -1.99
C ILE A 94 21.27 -1.70 -2.82
N LEU A 95 20.51 -1.19 -3.78
CA LEU A 95 19.60 -1.99 -4.60
C LEU A 95 20.33 -2.91 -5.59
N LYS A 96 21.53 -2.57 -6.06
CA LYS A 96 22.30 -3.37 -7.01
C LYS A 96 23.21 -4.39 -6.36
N GLU A 97 23.91 -3.99 -5.31
CA GLU A 97 25.01 -4.79 -4.75
C GLU A 97 24.56 -5.62 -3.56
N ILE A 98 23.58 -5.12 -2.79
CA ILE A 98 23.13 -5.77 -1.55
C ILE A 98 21.79 -6.45 -1.76
N TYR A 99 20.84 -5.76 -2.41
CA TYR A 99 19.45 -6.22 -2.60
C TYR A 99 19.09 -6.40 -4.08
N SER A 100 19.95 -7.04 -4.87
CA SER A 100 19.77 -7.20 -6.32
C SER A 100 18.52 -7.98 -6.73
N ASP A 101 18.10 -8.92 -5.90
CA ASP A 101 17.01 -9.88 -6.09
C ASP A 101 15.68 -9.45 -5.44
N SER A 102 15.70 -8.43 -4.58
CA SER A 102 14.54 -8.02 -3.79
C SER A 102 13.53 -7.19 -4.60
N PRO A 103 12.21 -7.45 -4.49
CA PRO A 103 11.19 -6.49 -4.89
C PRO A 103 11.31 -5.17 -4.12
N VAL A 104 10.92 -4.06 -4.75
CA VAL A 104 11.01 -2.72 -4.16
C VAL A 104 9.67 -2.02 -4.30
N GLY A 105 9.07 -1.68 -3.17
CA GLY A 105 7.95 -0.74 -3.09
C GLY A 105 8.48 0.68 -3.06
N ILE A 106 7.79 1.62 -3.71
CA ILE A 106 8.15 3.04 -3.66
C ILE A 106 6.92 3.88 -3.38
N SER A 107 7.04 4.83 -2.47
CA SER A 107 5.95 5.74 -2.13
C SER A 107 6.41 7.18 -2.03
N GLY A 108 5.56 8.08 -2.49
CA GLY A 108 5.83 9.51 -2.56
C GLY A 108 4.86 10.27 -1.66
N HIS A 109 5.40 11.20 -0.90
CA HIS A 109 4.68 11.97 0.10
C HIS A 109 4.90 13.47 -0.10
N CYS A 110 3.87 14.25 0.19
CA CYS A 110 3.83 15.70 0.14
C CYS A 110 3.46 16.24 1.53
N ASP A 111 3.66 17.54 1.75
CA ASP A 111 3.08 18.24 2.89
C ASP A 111 1.62 18.64 2.62
N ASN A 112 0.97 19.25 3.61
CA ASN A 112 -0.43 19.62 3.53
C ASN A 112 -0.74 20.93 2.77
N ILE A 113 0.18 21.38 1.93
CA ILE A 113 0.01 22.62 1.14
C ILE A 113 -0.49 22.22 -0.25
N GLY A 114 -1.62 22.81 -0.66
CA GLY A 114 -2.30 22.50 -1.92
C GLY A 114 -3.49 21.57 -1.73
N THR A 115 -4.19 21.26 -2.82
CA THR A 115 -5.31 20.31 -2.80
C THR A 115 -4.80 18.87 -2.76
N ASP A 116 -5.57 17.95 -2.17
CA ASP A 116 -5.28 16.51 -2.18
C ASP A 116 -4.94 16.01 -3.60
N GLU A 117 -5.77 16.33 -4.60
CA GLU A 117 -5.59 15.92 -6.00
C GLU A 117 -4.24 16.35 -6.59
N TYR A 118 -3.90 17.62 -6.41
CA TYR A 118 -2.61 18.15 -6.82
C TYR A 118 -1.45 17.44 -6.10
N ASN A 119 -1.54 17.21 -4.79
CA ASN A 119 -0.49 16.57 -4.01
C ASN A 119 -0.25 15.11 -4.41
N ILE A 120 -1.30 14.39 -4.80
CA ILE A 120 -1.20 13.02 -5.32
C ILE A 120 -0.52 13.02 -6.68
N LYS A 121 -0.97 13.87 -7.62
CA LYS A 121 -0.33 14.01 -8.94
C LYS A 121 1.14 14.43 -8.82
N LEU A 122 1.46 15.30 -7.87
CA LEU A 122 2.84 15.71 -7.59
C LEU A 122 3.68 14.56 -7.03
N ALA A 123 3.15 13.80 -6.06
CA ALA A 123 3.82 12.61 -5.53
C ALA A 123 4.06 11.56 -6.63
N GLU A 124 3.10 11.33 -7.52
CA GLU A 124 3.22 10.40 -8.65
C GLU A 124 4.34 10.81 -9.60
N ARG A 125 4.36 12.09 -10.03
CA ARG A 125 5.44 12.61 -10.90
C ARG A 125 6.83 12.45 -10.26
N ARG A 126 6.93 12.66 -8.94
CA ARG A 126 8.18 12.50 -8.19
C ARG A 126 8.65 11.05 -8.15
N ILE A 127 7.75 10.12 -7.81
CA ILE A 127 8.02 8.68 -7.83
C ILE A 127 8.50 8.24 -9.22
N ASN A 128 7.79 8.63 -10.28
CA ASN A 128 8.14 8.26 -11.65
C ASN A 128 9.51 8.80 -12.08
N SER A 129 9.90 9.97 -11.57
CA SER A 129 11.22 10.55 -11.85
C SER A 129 12.33 9.77 -11.14
N VAL A 130 12.11 9.35 -9.89
CA VAL A 130 13.04 8.49 -9.14
C VAL A 130 13.17 7.11 -9.79
N ILE A 131 12.06 6.47 -10.14
CA ILE A 131 12.07 5.16 -10.83
C ILE A 131 12.85 5.28 -12.12
N ARG A 132 12.59 6.31 -12.93
CA ARG A 132 13.32 6.53 -14.19
C ARG A 132 14.82 6.63 -13.97
N PHE A 133 15.26 7.44 -13.00
CA PHE A 133 16.67 7.54 -12.65
C PHE A 133 17.26 6.18 -12.27
N LEU A 134 16.61 5.41 -11.40
CA LEU A 134 17.12 4.11 -10.95
C LEU A 134 17.16 3.09 -12.10
N VAL A 135 16.20 3.13 -13.03
CA VAL A 135 16.19 2.30 -14.25
C VAL A 135 17.32 2.70 -15.20
N GLU A 136 17.57 3.99 -15.40
CA GLU A 136 18.72 4.49 -16.16
C GLU A 136 20.05 4.07 -15.52
N GLN A 137 20.08 4.01 -14.19
CA GLN A 137 21.22 3.45 -13.47
C GLN A 137 21.32 1.93 -13.60
N GLY A 138 20.35 1.21 -14.18
CA GLY A 138 20.41 -0.23 -14.44
C GLY A 138 19.69 -1.11 -13.43
N ILE A 139 18.77 -0.57 -12.63
CA ILE A 139 17.81 -1.36 -11.86
C ILE A 139 16.68 -1.82 -12.79
N SER A 140 16.34 -3.10 -12.79
CA SER A 140 15.20 -3.59 -13.59
C SER A 140 13.89 -2.92 -13.16
N SER A 141 13.12 -2.39 -14.12
CA SER A 141 11.82 -1.76 -13.86
C SER A 141 10.83 -2.72 -13.21
N SER A 142 10.92 -4.02 -13.53
CA SER A 142 10.06 -5.08 -12.96
C SER A 142 10.22 -5.27 -11.45
N ARG A 143 11.30 -4.73 -10.85
CA ARG A 143 11.50 -4.77 -9.40
C ARG A 143 10.60 -3.80 -8.66
N PHE A 144 10.21 -2.69 -9.30
CA PHE A 144 9.33 -1.70 -8.70
C PHE A 144 7.88 -2.14 -8.85
N PHE A 145 7.29 -2.65 -7.77
CA PHE A 145 5.90 -3.09 -7.77
C PHE A 145 5.06 -2.10 -6.95
N ASN A 146 3.83 -1.84 -7.40
CA ASN A 146 2.86 -0.95 -6.77
C ASN A 146 3.41 0.41 -6.28
N PRO A 147 3.88 1.31 -7.17
CA PRO A 147 4.26 2.67 -6.80
C PRO A 147 3.04 3.44 -6.26
N ILE A 148 3.14 4.02 -5.04
CA ILE A 148 1.99 4.68 -4.38
C ILE A 148 2.23 6.18 -4.16
N PRO A 149 1.43 7.06 -4.80
CA PRO A 149 1.46 8.49 -4.57
C PRO A 149 0.54 8.89 -3.41
N TYR A 150 1.04 8.79 -2.18
CA TYR A 150 0.26 9.11 -0.99
C TYR A 150 -0.13 10.59 -0.84
N GLY A 151 0.52 11.50 -1.59
CA GLY A 151 0.30 12.93 -1.40
C GLY A 151 0.51 13.31 0.06
N GLU A 152 -0.43 14.05 0.65
CA GLU A 152 -0.36 14.47 2.06
C GLU A 152 -0.89 13.44 3.07
N TRP A 153 -1.37 12.28 2.62
CA TRP A 153 -2.22 11.40 3.45
C TRP A 153 -1.47 10.63 4.54
N MET A 154 -0.16 10.43 4.37
CA MET A 154 0.69 9.67 5.29
C MET A 154 1.83 10.56 5.82
N PRO A 155 1.50 11.60 6.61
CA PRO A 155 2.50 12.49 7.17
C PRO A 155 3.36 11.73 8.20
N LEU A 156 4.67 11.95 8.13
CA LEU A 156 5.63 11.43 9.10
C LEU A 156 5.59 12.24 10.40
N ASN A 157 5.37 13.54 10.28
CA ASN A 157 5.26 14.50 11.38
C ASN A 157 3.98 15.35 11.19
N ASP A 158 3.49 15.96 12.25
CA ASP A 158 2.38 16.92 12.13
C ASP A 158 2.72 18.05 11.14
N ASN A 159 1.73 18.60 10.46
CA ASN A 159 1.99 19.67 9.48
C ASN A 159 1.99 21.09 10.11
N SER A 160 2.16 21.21 11.43
CA SER A 160 2.00 22.51 12.11
C SER A 160 3.15 23.48 11.88
N THR A 161 4.38 22.96 11.69
CA THR A 161 5.59 23.77 11.48
C THR A 161 6.15 23.57 10.07
N GLU A 162 6.84 24.57 9.53
CA GLU A 162 7.52 24.43 8.23
C GLU A 162 8.56 23.31 8.27
N ALA A 163 9.28 23.16 9.39
CA ALA A 163 10.25 22.08 9.57
C ALA A 163 9.60 20.68 9.52
N ASN A 164 8.39 20.51 10.07
CA ASN A 164 7.70 19.23 10.02
C ASN A 164 7.04 18.97 8.65
N ARG A 165 6.42 19.99 8.04
CA ARG A 165 5.95 19.92 6.65
C ARG A 165 7.08 19.52 5.71
N PHE A 166 8.25 20.12 5.91
CA PHE A 166 9.45 19.80 5.17
C PHE A 166 9.84 18.31 5.28
N ARG A 167 9.74 17.71 6.47
CA ARG A 167 9.97 16.26 6.67
C ARG A 167 8.91 15.38 6.00
N ASN A 168 7.71 15.89 5.75
CA ASN A 168 6.65 15.14 5.07
C ASN A 168 6.87 15.03 3.56
N ARG A 169 7.65 15.93 2.95
CA ARG A 169 8.01 15.91 1.51
C ARG A 169 9.13 14.90 1.24
N ARG A 170 8.80 13.61 1.11
CA ARG A 170 9.79 12.51 1.04
C ARG A 170 9.44 11.44 0.03
N VAL A 171 10.44 10.64 -0.33
CA VAL A 171 10.28 9.38 -1.07
C VAL A 171 10.79 8.26 -0.18
N GLU A 172 9.97 7.22 -0.02
CA GLU A 172 10.33 6.03 0.75
C GLU A 172 10.43 4.84 -0.19
N PHE A 173 11.43 4.00 0.05
CA PHE A 173 11.58 2.69 -0.57
C PHE A 173 11.38 1.62 0.49
N LEU A 174 10.62 0.59 0.17
CA LEU A 174 10.48 -0.59 0.98
C LEU A 174 11.06 -1.77 0.20
N ILE A 175 12.19 -2.28 0.68
CA ILE A 175 12.88 -3.43 0.11
C ILE A 175 12.35 -4.67 0.82
N TYR A 176 11.82 -5.60 0.04
CA TYR A 176 11.26 -6.82 0.58
C TYR A 176 12.31 -7.92 0.59
N THR A 177 12.56 -8.45 1.79
CA THR A 177 13.63 -9.42 2.03
C THR A 177 13.02 -10.73 2.51
N GLY A 178 13.40 -11.85 1.89
CA GLY A 178 12.89 -13.18 2.22
C GLY A 178 11.67 -13.60 1.38
N GLU A 179 10.95 -14.63 1.83
CA GLU A 179 9.78 -15.19 1.13
C GLU A 179 8.47 -14.43 1.39
N ASN A 180 8.51 -13.42 2.26
CA ASN A 180 7.34 -12.63 2.56
C ASN A 180 6.92 -11.83 1.32
N LYS A 181 5.69 -12.07 0.86
CA LYS A 181 5.09 -11.25 -0.19
C LYS A 181 5.10 -9.80 0.26
N PRO A 182 5.31 -8.87 -0.67
CA PRO A 182 5.30 -7.47 -0.28
C PRO A 182 4.01 -7.06 0.41
N GLU A 183 4.07 -6.68 1.69
CA GLU A 183 2.94 -6.04 2.35
C GLU A 183 2.69 -4.71 1.66
N LEU A 184 1.49 -4.57 1.09
CA LEU A 184 1.12 -3.32 0.43
C LEU A 184 1.01 -2.22 1.48
N PRO A 185 1.43 -0.99 1.18
CA PRO A 185 1.36 0.13 2.11
C PRO A 185 -0.06 0.32 2.69
N ARG A 186 -0.18 0.81 3.93
CA ARG A 186 -1.49 0.94 4.63
C ARG A 186 -2.50 1.73 3.79
N ALA A 187 -3.75 1.28 3.79
CA ALA A 187 -4.86 1.91 3.05
C ALA A 187 -4.62 1.96 1.53
N SER A 188 -3.97 0.91 0.99
CA SER A 188 -3.78 0.76 -0.46
C SER A 188 -4.36 -0.52 -1.06
N LYS A 189 -4.89 -1.40 -0.22
CA LYS A 189 -5.42 -2.69 -0.65
C LYS A 189 -6.76 -2.98 0.02
N ILE A 190 -7.69 -3.50 -0.78
CA ILE A 190 -8.84 -4.25 -0.26
C ILE A 190 -8.40 -5.69 -0.02
N GLU A 191 -8.45 -6.13 1.22
CA GLU A 191 -8.14 -7.50 1.61
C GLU A 191 -9.33 -8.42 1.34
N GLN A 192 -10.54 -7.94 1.61
CA GLN A 192 -11.76 -8.75 1.47
C GLN A 192 -13.01 -7.89 1.27
N VAL A 193 -13.96 -8.39 0.48
CA VAL A 193 -15.33 -7.89 0.43
C VAL A 193 -16.26 -9.08 0.67
N TYR A 194 -17.19 -8.95 1.62
CA TYR A 194 -18.16 -10.00 1.91
C TYR A 194 -19.48 -9.43 2.41
N VAL A 195 -20.55 -10.21 2.27
CA VAL A 195 -21.90 -9.79 2.63
C VAL A 195 -22.50 -10.71 3.68
N LEU A 196 -23.03 -10.11 4.74
CA LEU A 196 -23.77 -10.76 5.81
C LEU A 196 -25.15 -10.13 5.90
N GLY A 197 -26.19 -10.86 5.48
CA GLY A 197 -27.55 -10.31 5.36
C GLY A 197 -27.59 -9.12 4.39
N ASP A 198 -28.10 -7.98 4.86
CA ASP A 198 -28.12 -6.71 4.14
C ASP A 198 -26.94 -5.80 4.48
N THR A 199 -25.82 -6.36 4.97
CA THR A 199 -24.60 -5.60 5.28
C THR A 199 -23.45 -6.02 4.39
N VAL A 200 -22.91 -5.07 3.62
CA VAL A 200 -21.63 -5.22 2.91
C VAL A 200 -20.49 -4.81 3.84
N ASN A 201 -19.52 -5.69 4.00
CA ASN A 201 -18.29 -5.43 4.73
C ASN A 201 -17.15 -5.35 3.73
N VAL A 202 -16.45 -4.21 3.73
CA VAL A 202 -15.21 -4.02 2.97
C VAL A 202 -14.07 -3.94 3.99
N VAL A 203 -13.12 -4.87 3.88
CA VAL A 203 -11.94 -4.94 4.75
C VAL A 203 -10.72 -4.53 3.93
N GLY A 204 -9.99 -3.53 4.40
CA GLY A 204 -8.77 -3.04 3.78
C GLY A 204 -7.53 -3.30 4.64
N ASN A 205 -6.34 -3.15 4.06
CA ASN A 205 -5.08 -3.24 4.81
C ASN A 205 -4.79 -1.99 5.67
N GLY A 206 -5.73 -1.06 5.77
CA GLY A 206 -5.62 0.19 6.51
C GLY A 206 -6.97 0.74 6.93
N TYR A 207 -6.97 1.93 7.51
CA TYR A 207 -8.21 2.57 7.93
C TYR A 207 -8.95 3.17 6.73
N PHE A 208 -10.27 3.15 6.77
CA PHE A 208 -11.08 3.92 5.81
C PHE A 208 -11.21 5.36 6.34
N PRO A 209 -10.63 6.35 5.64
CA PRO A 209 -10.65 7.75 6.06
C PRO A 209 -12.06 8.35 5.92
N THR A 210 -12.17 9.67 6.05
CA THR A 210 -13.39 10.40 5.70
C THR A 210 -13.81 10.09 4.27
N PHE A 211 -15.11 9.92 4.08
CA PHE A 211 -15.72 9.62 2.80
C PHE A 211 -16.97 10.47 2.55
N THR A 212 -17.32 10.61 1.27
CA THR A 212 -18.62 11.16 0.84
C THR A 212 -19.43 10.06 0.19
N THR A 213 -20.76 10.25 0.14
CA THR A 213 -21.68 9.27 -0.43
C THR A 213 -22.61 9.94 -1.44
N ASP A 214 -22.80 9.29 -2.59
CA ASP A 214 -23.79 9.67 -3.59
C ASP A 214 -24.69 8.46 -3.87
N LEU A 215 -26.01 8.67 -3.86
CA LEU A 215 -26.99 7.64 -4.22
C LEU A 215 -27.62 7.98 -5.57
N LEU A 216 -27.17 7.29 -6.62
CA LEU A 216 -27.76 7.36 -7.95
C LEU A 216 -28.98 6.46 -7.99
N ARG A 217 -30.06 6.88 -8.68
CA ARG A 217 -31.36 6.19 -8.66
C ARG A 217 -31.73 5.49 -9.97
N ASP A 218 -30.97 5.69 -11.05
CA ASP A 218 -31.23 5.10 -12.36
C ASP A 218 -29.92 4.84 -13.14
N PRO A 219 -29.37 3.60 -13.09
CA PRO A 219 -29.72 2.52 -12.17
C PRO A 219 -29.33 2.85 -10.72
N THR A 220 -29.92 2.16 -9.74
CA THR A 220 -29.61 2.39 -8.32
C THR A 220 -28.16 2.02 -8.02
N ARG A 221 -27.35 3.01 -7.63
CA ARG A 221 -25.96 2.82 -7.24
C ARG A 221 -25.63 3.64 -6.00
N LEU A 222 -25.01 3.01 -5.02
CA LEU A 222 -24.37 3.71 -3.92
C LEU A 222 -22.90 3.91 -4.26
N VAL A 223 -22.48 5.17 -4.40
CA VAL A 223 -21.09 5.55 -4.61
C VAL A 223 -20.54 6.08 -3.30
N ILE A 224 -19.41 5.54 -2.85
CA ILE A 224 -18.69 5.97 -1.66
C ILE A 224 -17.30 6.40 -2.12
N LYS A 225 -16.96 7.67 -1.90
CA LYS A 225 -15.69 8.26 -2.36
C LYS A 225 -14.78 8.53 -1.19
N PHE A 226 -13.54 8.04 -1.27
CA PHE A 226 -12.50 8.22 -0.26
C PHE A 226 -11.44 9.17 -0.81
N SER A 227 -11.26 10.31 -0.14
CA SER A 227 -10.26 11.32 -0.53
C SER A 227 -8.85 11.03 -0.04
N LYS A 228 -8.67 10.06 0.88
CA LYS A 228 -7.36 9.73 1.51
C LYS A 228 -7.00 8.25 1.45
N MET A 229 -7.29 7.60 0.33
CA MET A 229 -7.06 6.18 0.09
C MET A 229 -6.72 5.96 -1.39
N TYR A 230 -5.73 5.11 -1.71
CA TYR A 230 -5.28 4.86 -3.09
C TYR A 230 -5.30 3.37 -3.38
N ILE A 231 -6.25 2.92 -4.19
CA ILE A 231 -6.38 1.51 -4.60
C ILE A 231 -6.27 1.44 -6.11
N ALA A 232 -5.04 1.31 -6.62
CA ALA A 232 -4.76 1.30 -8.06
C ALA A 232 -5.39 0.11 -8.77
N ASP A 233 -5.39 -1.06 -8.14
CA ASP A 233 -5.90 -2.28 -8.74
C ASP A 233 -7.43 -2.33 -8.63
N PRO A 234 -8.17 -2.18 -9.75
CA PRO A 234 -9.62 -2.24 -9.69
C PRO A 234 -10.07 -3.64 -9.30
N LEU A 235 -11.00 -3.72 -8.35
CA LEU A 235 -11.59 -4.97 -7.88
C LEU A 235 -13.09 -4.96 -8.18
N THR A 236 -13.57 -6.00 -8.85
CA THR A 236 -15.01 -6.24 -9.03
C THR A 236 -15.40 -7.54 -8.35
N VAL A 237 -16.40 -7.48 -7.47
CA VAL A 237 -16.93 -8.63 -6.75
C VAL A 237 -18.41 -8.76 -7.08
N GLU A 238 -18.78 -9.87 -7.73
CA GLU A 238 -20.18 -10.26 -7.89
C GLU A 238 -20.70 -10.77 -6.54
N VAL A 239 -21.70 -10.08 -6.00
CA VAL A 239 -22.21 -10.34 -4.64
C VAL A 239 -23.52 -11.12 -4.71
N ASN A 240 -24.47 -10.63 -5.52
CA ASN A 240 -25.82 -11.19 -5.73
C ASN A 240 -26.49 -11.66 -4.43
N ARG A 241 -26.37 -10.88 -3.36
CA ARG A 241 -26.87 -11.21 -2.01
C ARG A 241 -27.45 -9.97 -1.35
N GLY A 242 -28.62 -10.14 -0.71
CA GLY A 242 -29.36 -9.01 -0.15
C GLY A 242 -29.83 -8.08 -1.27
N THR A 243 -29.60 -6.78 -1.09
CA THR A 243 -29.96 -5.73 -2.07
C THR A 243 -28.84 -5.43 -3.07
N VAL A 244 -27.66 -6.06 -2.92
CA VAL A 244 -26.44 -5.72 -3.66
C VAL A 244 -26.19 -6.76 -4.74
N GLN A 245 -26.12 -6.30 -5.99
CA GLN A 245 -25.74 -7.12 -7.13
C GLN A 245 -24.23 -7.28 -7.18
N ARG A 246 -23.51 -6.15 -7.16
CA ARG A 246 -22.08 -6.11 -7.45
C ARG A 246 -21.39 -4.97 -6.71
N ALA A 247 -20.16 -5.20 -6.25
CA ALA A 247 -19.29 -4.17 -5.70
C ALA A 247 -18.11 -3.92 -6.65
N ARG A 248 -17.85 -2.66 -6.98
CA ARG A 248 -16.74 -2.21 -7.83
C ARG A 248 -15.88 -1.24 -7.03
N LEU A 249 -14.58 -1.47 -6.98
CA LEU A 249 -13.64 -0.70 -6.18
C LEU A 249 -12.46 -0.30 -7.06
N GLY A 250 -11.97 0.93 -6.95
CA GLY A 250 -10.78 1.36 -7.68
C GLY A 250 -10.49 2.84 -7.55
N TYR A 251 -9.28 3.22 -7.96
CA TYR A 251 -8.82 4.60 -7.99
C TYR A 251 -9.34 5.34 -9.23
N HIS A 252 -9.88 6.54 -9.02
CA HIS A 252 -10.36 7.44 -10.05
C HIS A 252 -9.32 8.58 -10.23
N PRO A 253 -8.57 8.58 -11.34
CA PRO A 253 -7.42 9.48 -11.51
C PRO A 253 -7.80 10.95 -11.73
N GLU A 254 -9.02 11.22 -12.20
CA GLU A 254 -9.46 12.59 -12.49
C GLU A 254 -9.55 13.45 -11.23
N ASP A 255 -10.17 12.94 -10.17
CA ASP A 255 -10.35 13.62 -8.88
C ASP A 255 -9.46 13.04 -7.76
N ALA A 256 -8.55 12.15 -8.14
CA ALA A 256 -7.57 11.48 -7.29
C ALA A 256 -8.18 10.82 -6.04
N SER A 257 -9.31 10.15 -6.21
CA SER A 257 -10.03 9.51 -5.10
C SER A 257 -10.24 8.02 -5.34
N THR A 258 -10.38 7.24 -4.26
CA THR A 258 -10.78 5.83 -4.39
C THR A 258 -12.28 5.71 -4.25
N TRP A 259 -12.93 5.00 -5.17
CA TRP A 259 -14.36 4.80 -5.17
C TRP A 259 -14.70 3.37 -4.78
N ILE A 260 -15.78 3.22 -4.01
CA ILE A 260 -16.52 1.98 -3.85
C ILE A 260 -17.91 2.22 -4.40
N VAL A 261 -18.28 1.49 -5.45
CA VAL A 261 -19.57 1.56 -6.11
C VAL A 261 -20.31 0.25 -5.88
N LEU A 262 -21.42 0.30 -5.16
CA LEU A 262 -22.34 -0.82 -5.03
C LEU A 262 -23.46 -0.66 -6.07
N ASP A 263 -23.52 -1.58 -7.02
CA ASP A 263 -24.65 -1.73 -7.92
C ASP A 263 -25.77 -2.47 -7.16
N MET A 264 -26.93 -1.83 -7.04
CA MET A 264 -28.04 -2.30 -6.22
C MET A 264 -29.16 -2.88 -7.11
N LEU A 265 -29.87 -3.87 -6.59
CA LEU A 265 -31.04 -4.46 -7.25
C LEU A 265 -32.31 -3.63 -7.03
N GLU A 266 -32.37 -2.87 -5.95
CA GLU A 266 -33.54 -2.09 -5.54
C GLU A 266 -33.12 -0.81 -4.81
N ALA A 267 -34.10 0.06 -4.51
CA ALA A 267 -33.85 1.30 -3.80
C ALA A 267 -33.55 1.06 -2.32
N VAL A 268 -32.47 1.65 -1.81
CA VAL A 268 -32.01 1.49 -0.43
C VAL A 268 -31.76 2.83 0.26
N GLN A 269 -31.82 2.82 1.58
CA GLN A 269 -31.34 3.86 2.47
C GLN A 269 -30.12 3.33 3.22
N PRO A 270 -28.90 3.67 2.78
CA PRO A 270 -27.70 3.09 3.35
C PRO A 270 -27.28 3.77 4.65
N GLU A 271 -26.77 2.98 5.59
CA GLU A 271 -26.03 3.45 6.77
C GLU A 271 -24.59 2.95 6.68
N ILE A 272 -23.62 3.86 6.82
CA ILE A 272 -22.20 3.54 6.60
C ILE A 272 -21.39 3.89 7.82
N VAL A 273 -20.65 2.91 8.34
CA VAL A 273 -19.80 3.05 9.51
C VAL A 273 -18.39 2.55 9.19
N SER A 274 -17.40 3.42 9.36
CA SER A 274 -15.97 3.04 9.32
C SER A 274 -15.50 2.69 10.74
N SER A 275 -14.86 1.54 10.91
CA SER A 275 -14.26 1.11 12.17
C SER A 275 -12.96 0.35 11.91
N GLY A 276 -11.83 0.96 12.29
CA GLY A 276 -10.51 0.38 12.06
C GLY A 276 -10.30 0.07 10.58
N LYS A 277 -10.04 -1.21 10.26
CA LYS A 277 -9.80 -1.72 8.91
C LYS A 277 -11.07 -2.06 8.12
N THR A 278 -12.26 -1.81 8.69
CA THR A 278 -13.52 -2.29 8.12
C THR A 278 -14.47 -1.13 7.87
N LEU A 279 -15.02 -1.09 6.65
CA LEU A 279 -16.16 -0.26 6.28
C LEU A 279 -17.40 -1.15 6.24
N LYS A 280 -18.37 -0.85 7.09
CA LYS A 280 -19.67 -1.53 7.15
C LYS A 280 -20.71 -0.67 6.45
N ILE A 281 -21.39 -1.24 5.46
CA ILE A 281 -22.43 -0.58 4.68
C ILE A 281 -23.70 -1.40 4.85
N VAL A 282 -24.61 -0.92 5.69
CA VAL A 282 -25.94 -1.52 5.86
C VAL A 282 -26.86 -0.95 4.80
N THR A 283 -27.45 -1.80 3.98
CA THR A 283 -28.28 -1.41 2.83
C THR A 283 -29.76 -1.63 3.13
N ASN A 284 -30.35 -0.75 3.95
CA ASN A 284 -31.74 -0.90 4.37
C ASN A 284 -32.69 -0.68 3.20
N ARG A 285 -33.64 -1.59 3.00
CA ARG A 285 -34.62 -1.47 1.91
C ARG A 285 -35.58 -0.32 2.19
N ILE A 286 -35.89 0.47 1.16
CA ILE A 286 -36.98 1.44 1.25
C ILE A 286 -38.29 0.70 0.93
N ALA A 287 -39.18 0.64 1.91
CA ALA A 287 -40.49 0.00 1.78
C ALA A 287 -41.27 0.60 0.59
N GLY A 288 -41.76 -0.27 -0.30
CA GLY A 288 -42.54 0.12 -1.50
C GLY A 288 -41.78 0.10 -2.83
N SER A 289 -40.50 -0.28 -2.85
CA SER A 289 -39.69 -0.36 -4.08
C SER A 289 -39.65 -1.75 -4.75
N ALA A 290 -40.49 -2.69 -4.31
CA ALA A 290 -40.62 -3.99 -4.97
C ALA A 290 -41.06 -3.78 -6.43
N GLY A 291 -40.10 -3.93 -7.34
CA GLY A 291 -40.32 -3.87 -8.77
C GLY A 291 -41.38 -4.89 -9.17
N ARG A 292 -42.35 -4.43 -9.96
CA ARG A 292 -43.32 -5.24 -10.68
C ARG A 292 -42.62 -6.45 -11.28
N SER A 293 -42.87 -7.64 -10.74
CA SER A 293 -42.61 -8.88 -11.47
C SER A 293 -43.56 -8.91 -12.65
N GLY A 294 -43.00 -8.81 -13.86
CA GLY A 294 -43.70 -9.09 -15.10
C GLY A 294 -44.30 -10.48 -15.05
N GLY A 295 -45.62 -10.56 -14.99
CA GLY A 295 -46.39 -11.74 -15.32
C GLY A 295 -46.97 -11.52 -16.71
N LEU A 296 -46.65 -12.47 -17.59
CA LEU A 296 -47.17 -12.66 -18.95
C LEU A 296 -48.71 -12.63 -19.02
#